data_AF-A0AAE2CCD2-F1
#
_entry.id   AF-A0AAE2CCD2-F1
#
_cell.length_a   1.000
_cell.length_b   1.000
_cell.length_c   1.000
_cell.angle_alpha   90.00
_cell.angle_beta   90.00
_cell.angle_gamma   90.00
#
_symmetry.space_group_name_H-M   'P 1'
#
loop_
_entity.id
_entity.type
_entity.pdbx_description
1 polymer ?
#
loop_
_entity_poly.entity_id
_entity_poly.type
_entity_poly.pdbx_seq_one_letter_code
_entity_poly.pdbx_strand_id
1 'polypeptide(L)'
;MSNLSKRNQKLTTPTPFCNTKGEDSYNIFFRYLTARQQGRWREPEVDRALLLCWRLGNNRNKWLWEKDGATPSDIILRTRQIMFEFEEYNQSLQNTSGALVARRAWQPPPDGFLKLNFDGAIFIESGTASVGIIAHDFGGS
;
A
#
# COMPACT_ATOMS: atom_id res chain seq x y z
N MET A 1 -7.11 20.28 6.75
CA MET A 1 -8.23 19.99 5.83
C MET A 1 -7.95 18.68 5.12
N SER A 2 -8.82 17.68 5.22
CA SER A 2 -8.56 16.35 4.61
C SER A 2 -8.62 16.43 3.09
N ASN A 3 -7.82 15.63 2.39
CA ASN A 3 -7.80 15.55 0.92
C ASN A 3 -9.19 15.28 0.30
N LEU A 4 -10.11 14.70 1.07
CA LEU A 4 -11.50 14.45 0.69
C LEU A 4 -12.34 15.73 0.61
N SER A 5 -12.14 16.67 1.54
CA SER A 5 -12.84 17.96 1.57
C SER A 5 -12.53 18.83 0.35
N LYS A 6 -11.32 18.73 -0.20
CA LYS A 6 -10.90 19.44 -1.42
C LYS A 6 -11.51 18.86 -2.70
N ARG A 7 -12.05 17.64 -2.66
CA ARG A 7 -12.52 16.87 -3.83
C ARG A 7 -14.05 16.74 -3.89
N ASN A 8 -14.79 17.45 -3.04
CA ASN A 8 -16.25 17.33 -2.90
C ASN A 8 -16.78 15.90 -2.71
N GLN A 9 -15.93 14.97 -2.25
CA GLN A 9 -16.31 13.59 -1.97
C GLN A 9 -16.56 13.40 -0.47
N LYS A 10 -17.72 12.85 -0.14
CA LYS A 10 -18.06 12.43 1.24
C LYS A 10 -17.85 10.93 1.35
N LEU A 11 -17.04 10.49 2.30
CA LEU A 11 -17.01 9.08 2.72
C LEU A 11 -18.33 8.75 3.42
N THR A 12 -19.24 8.13 2.69
CA THR A 12 -20.56 7.71 3.19
C THR A 12 -20.52 6.35 3.86
N THR A 13 -19.55 5.50 3.48
CA THR A 13 -19.45 4.12 3.98
C THR A 13 -18.31 4.00 5.00
N PRO A 14 -18.59 3.49 6.23
CA PRO A 14 -17.54 3.21 7.21
C PRO A 14 -16.62 2.09 6.71
N THR A 15 -15.35 2.11 7.12
CA THR A 15 -14.47 0.96 6.87
C THR A 15 -14.98 -0.27 7.63
N PRO A 16 -15.00 -1.47 7.02
CA PRO A 16 -15.48 -2.69 7.68
C PRO A 16 -14.58 -3.15 8.83
N PHE A 17 -13.36 -2.59 8.93
CA PHE A 17 -12.36 -2.98 9.94
C PHE A 17 -12.42 -2.14 11.22
N CYS A 18 -12.91 -0.90 11.16
CA CYS A 18 -12.89 -0.01 12.32
C CYS A 18 -14.05 0.96 12.42
N ASN A 19 -15.02 0.89 11.50
CA ASN A 19 -16.20 1.74 11.48
C ASN A 19 -15.88 3.25 11.49
N THR A 20 -14.66 3.62 11.10
CA THR A 20 -14.23 5.02 10.97
C THR A 20 -14.32 5.46 9.51
N LYS A 21 -14.58 6.75 9.30
CA LYS A 21 -14.63 7.35 7.96
C LYS A 21 -13.23 7.87 7.62
N GLY A 22 -12.38 7.00 7.09
CA GLY A 22 -11.04 7.34 6.66
C GLY A 22 -10.58 6.44 5.51
N GLU A 23 -10.03 7.04 4.47
CA GLU A 23 -9.32 6.34 3.41
C GLU A 23 -7.90 6.86 3.34
N ASP A 24 -7.00 6.11 3.93
CA ASP A 24 -5.65 6.04 3.43
C ASP A 24 -5.21 4.57 3.43
N SER A 25 -4.39 4.21 2.44
CA SER A 25 -3.72 2.92 2.36
C SER A 25 -3.01 2.63 3.69
N TYR A 26 -2.50 3.70 4.32
CA TYR A 26 -1.89 3.70 5.64
C TYR A 26 -2.80 3.06 6.71
N ASN A 27 -4.12 3.25 6.74
CA ASN A 27 -4.99 2.65 7.75
C ASN A 27 -5.00 1.12 7.69
N ILE A 28 -5.03 0.57 6.46
CA ILE A 28 -5.02 -0.87 6.19
C ILE A 28 -3.62 -1.44 6.50
N PHE A 29 -2.55 -0.73 6.08
CA PHE A 29 -1.16 -1.13 6.32
C PHE A 29 -0.69 -0.96 7.78
N PHE A 30 -1.14 0.06 8.52
CA PHE A 30 -0.80 0.25 9.93
C PHE A 30 -1.51 -0.76 10.83
N ARG A 31 -2.76 -1.10 10.53
CA ARG A 31 -3.46 -2.18 11.23
C ARG A 31 -2.88 -3.56 10.91
N TYR A 32 -2.29 -3.75 9.72
CA TYR A 32 -1.46 -4.93 9.42
C TYR A 32 -0.28 -5.09 10.38
N LEU A 33 0.52 -4.04 10.57
CA LEU A 33 1.66 -4.08 11.50
C LEU A 33 1.21 -4.42 12.93
N THR A 34 0.04 -3.91 13.32
CA THR A 34 -0.55 -4.14 14.65
C THR A 34 -1.11 -5.56 14.80
N ALA A 35 -1.85 -6.07 13.82
CA ALA A 35 -2.41 -7.42 13.84
C ALA A 35 -1.31 -8.50 13.77
N ARG A 36 -0.25 -8.23 13.00
CA ARG A 36 0.97 -9.04 12.92
C ARG A 36 1.67 -9.13 14.28
N GLN A 37 1.74 -8.03 15.04
CA GLN A 37 2.30 -8.01 16.40
C GLN A 37 1.48 -8.83 17.41
N GLN A 38 0.18 -8.99 17.18
CA GLN A 38 -0.74 -9.66 18.12
C GLN A 38 -0.93 -11.16 17.86
N GLY A 39 -0.34 -11.72 16.80
CA GLY A 39 -0.38 -13.17 16.51
C GLY A 39 -1.77 -13.74 16.25
N ARG A 40 -2.76 -12.89 15.97
CA ARG A 40 -4.20 -13.28 15.87
C ARG A 40 -4.58 -13.96 14.56
N TRP A 41 -3.74 -13.88 13.54
CA TRP A 41 -4.00 -14.36 12.18
C TRP A 41 -2.76 -15.04 11.64
N ARG A 42 -2.88 -16.11 10.84
CA ARG A 42 -1.72 -16.71 10.18
C ARG A 42 -1.28 -15.81 9.04
N GLU A 43 0.04 -15.74 8.82
CA GLU A 43 0.67 -14.87 7.82
C GLU A 43 0.00 -14.93 6.43
N PRO A 44 -0.35 -16.11 5.88
CA PRO A 44 -0.95 -16.20 4.54
C PRO A 44 -2.38 -15.63 4.45
N GLU A 45 -3.16 -15.70 5.53
CA GLU A 45 -4.53 -15.15 5.55
C GLU A 45 -4.51 -13.62 5.58
N VAL A 46 -3.55 -13.05 6.29
CA VAL A 46 -3.35 -11.61 6.39
C VAL A 46 -2.90 -11.05 5.04
N ASP A 47 -1.92 -11.67 4.41
CA ASP A 47 -1.40 -11.21 3.12
C ASP A 47 -2.48 -11.24 2.03
N ARG A 48 -3.29 -12.31 2.00
CA ARG A 48 -4.46 -12.41 1.10
C ARG A 48 -5.48 -11.31 1.35
N ALA A 49 -5.82 -11.05 2.61
CA ALA A 49 -6.80 -10.03 2.97
C ALA A 49 -6.31 -8.63 2.57
N LEU A 50 -5.02 -8.34 2.78
CA LEU A 50 -4.42 -7.05 2.42
C LEU A 50 -4.33 -6.86 0.92
N LEU A 51 -3.88 -7.87 0.20
CA LEU A 51 -3.81 -7.82 -1.26
C LEU A 51 -5.20 -7.62 -1.85
N LEU A 52 -6.21 -8.31 -1.33
CA LEU A 52 -7.60 -8.13 -1.75
C LEU A 52 -8.09 -6.70 -1.47
N CYS A 53 -7.84 -6.16 -0.28
CA CYS A 53 -8.21 -4.79 0.08
C CYS A 53 -7.53 -3.76 -0.83
N TRP A 54 -6.23 -3.93 -1.10
CA TRP A 54 -5.49 -3.09 -2.02
C TRP A 54 -6.07 -3.18 -3.43
N ARG A 55 -6.34 -4.39 -3.94
CA ARG A 55 -6.95 -4.59 -5.26
C ARG A 55 -8.33 -3.93 -5.37
N LEU A 56 -9.17 -4.05 -4.35
CA LEU A 56 -10.48 -3.38 -4.30
C LEU A 56 -10.34 -1.86 -4.33
N GLY A 57 -9.40 -1.30 -3.55
CA GLY A 57 -9.11 0.13 -3.54
C GLY A 57 -8.63 0.63 -4.91
N ASN A 58 -7.70 -0.10 -5.55
CA ASN A 58 -7.23 0.21 -6.89
C ASN A 58 -8.36 0.11 -7.92
N ASN A 59 -9.17 -0.95 -7.87
CA ASN A 59 -10.29 -1.12 -8.79
C ASN A 59 -11.32 0.01 -8.66
N ARG A 60 -11.63 0.43 -7.43
CA ARG A 60 -12.51 1.57 -7.20
C ARG A 60 -11.91 2.86 -7.76
N ASN A 61 -10.61 3.10 -7.54
CA ASN A 61 -9.93 4.28 -8.09
C ASN A 61 -9.98 4.25 -9.63
N LYS A 62 -9.64 3.12 -10.25
CA LYS A 62 -9.69 2.95 -11.69
C LYS A 62 -11.10 3.20 -12.25
N TRP A 63 -12.12 2.63 -11.62
CA TRP A 63 -13.50 2.88 -12.01
C TRP A 63 -13.92 4.35 -11.83
N LEU A 64 -13.50 4.98 -10.74
CA LEU A 64 -13.85 6.37 -10.45
C LEU A 64 -13.25 7.34 -11.48
N TRP A 65 -11.95 7.17 -11.77
CA TRP A 65 -11.14 8.11 -12.56
C TRP A 65 -11.08 7.78 -14.05
N GLU A 66 -11.06 6.49 -14.41
CA GLU A 66 -10.90 6.02 -15.79
C GLU A 66 -12.19 5.43 -16.36
N LYS A 67 -13.24 5.27 -15.54
CA LYS A 67 -14.49 4.54 -15.89
C LYS A 67 -14.26 3.10 -16.33
N ASP A 68 -13.10 2.55 -15.96
CA ASP A 68 -12.68 1.20 -16.28
C ASP A 68 -12.47 0.41 -14.99
N GLY A 69 -13.31 -0.59 -14.75
CA GLY A 69 -13.32 -1.40 -13.54
C GLY A 69 -13.44 -2.88 -13.87
N ALA A 70 -12.64 -3.69 -13.18
CA ALA A 70 -12.72 -5.14 -13.25
C ALA A 70 -13.92 -5.68 -12.45
N THR A 71 -14.40 -6.86 -12.83
CA THR A 71 -15.46 -7.54 -12.09
C THR A 71 -14.95 -8.09 -10.75
N PRO A 72 -15.83 -8.33 -9.76
CA PRO A 72 -15.42 -8.96 -8.50
C PRO A 72 -14.69 -10.30 -8.70
N SER A 73 -15.13 -11.10 -9.68
CA SER A 73 -14.49 -12.37 -10.03
C SER A 73 -13.07 -12.17 -10.53
N ASP A 74 -12.83 -11.18 -11.41
CA ASP A 74 -11.49 -10.85 -11.91
C ASP A 74 -10.57 -10.38 -10.78
N ILE A 75 -11.10 -9.59 -9.84
CA ILE A 75 -10.35 -9.13 -8.67
C ILE A 75 -9.91 -10.32 -7.82
N ILE A 76 -10.82 -11.26 -7.53
CA ILE A 76 -10.50 -12.46 -6.74
C ILE A 76 -9.50 -13.35 -7.49
N LEU A 77 -9.72 -13.60 -8.79
CA LEU A 77 -8.85 -14.43 -9.60
C LEU A 77 -7.43 -13.87 -9.65
N ARG A 78 -7.29 -12.57 -9.93
CA ARG A 78 -5.98 -11.91 -9.94
C ARG A 78 -5.31 -11.87 -8.58
N THR A 79 -6.08 -11.69 -7.51
CA THR A 79 -5.54 -11.76 -6.13
C THR A 79 -4.95 -13.14 -5.85
N ARG A 80 -5.65 -14.22 -6.22
CA ARG A 80 -5.14 -15.59 -6.07
C ARG A 80 -3.87 -15.84 -6.89
N GLN A 81 -3.87 -15.37 -8.13
CA GLN A 81 -2.73 -15.54 -9.04
C GLN A 81 -1.46 -14.86 -8.50
N ILE A 82 -1.57 -13.60 -8.06
CA ILE A 82 -0.44 -12.86 -7.49
C ILE A 82 0.09 -13.55 -6.22
N MET A 83 -0.79 -14.08 -5.37
CA MET A 83 -0.35 -14.81 -4.17
C MET A 83 0.42 -16.08 -4.54
N PHE A 84 -0.05 -16.83 -5.54
CA PHE A 84 0.63 -18.02 -6.03
C PHE A 84 2.02 -17.68 -6.58
N GLU A 85 2.10 -16.67 -7.45
CA GLU A 85 3.38 -16.20 -8.04
C GLU A 85 4.36 -15.73 -6.96
N PHE A 86 3.87 -15.03 -5.93
CA PHE A 86 4.68 -14.59 -4.79
C PHE A 86 5.21 -15.75 -3.94
N GLU A 87 4.34 -16.72 -3.62
CA GLU A 87 4.72 -17.92 -2.86
C GLU A 87 5.76 -18.74 -3.64
N GLU A 88 5.56 -18.96 -4.93
CA GLU A 88 6.48 -19.68 -5.83
C GLU A 88 7.85 -18.98 -5.91
N TYR A 89 7.85 -17.67 -6.13
CA TYR A 89 9.08 -16.88 -6.20
C TYR A 89 9.86 -16.94 -4.88
N ASN A 90 9.20 -16.77 -3.74
CA ASN A 90 9.87 -16.80 -2.44
C ASN A 90 10.43 -18.18 -2.10
N GLN A 91 9.75 -19.26 -2.47
CA GLN A 91 10.28 -20.62 -2.34
C GLN A 91 11.53 -20.81 -3.21
N SER A 92 11.53 -20.30 -4.44
CA SER A 92 12.71 -20.35 -5.32
C SER A 92 13.92 -19.58 -4.73
N LEU A 93 13.66 -18.44 -4.08
CA LEU A 93 14.70 -17.67 -3.41
C LEU A 93 15.27 -18.40 -2.20
N GLN A 94 14.43 -19.02 -1.36
CA GLN A 94 14.88 -19.82 -0.20
C GLN A 94 15.77 -21.00 -0.64
N ASN A 95 15.45 -21.63 -1.77
CA ASN A 95 16.26 -22.71 -2.33
C ASN A 95 17.60 -22.24 -2.92
N THR A 96 17.72 -20.94 -3.23
CA THR A 96 18.92 -20.34 -3.83
C THR A 96 19.80 -19.61 -2.81
N SER A 97 19.29 -19.29 -1.62
CA SER A 97 19.94 -18.39 -0.65
C SER A 97 20.58 -19.12 0.54
N GLY A 98 21.70 -19.79 0.28
CA GLY A 98 22.77 -19.93 1.28
C GLY A 98 23.47 -18.60 1.60
N ALA A 99 23.16 -17.52 0.88
CA ALA A 99 23.69 -16.19 1.09
C ALA A 99 22.60 -15.25 1.61
N LEU A 100 22.74 -14.85 2.88
CA LEU A 100 22.15 -13.69 3.56
C LEU A 100 21.32 -12.78 2.63
N VAL A 101 20.01 -13.02 2.57
CA VAL A 101 19.06 -12.00 2.13
C VAL A 101 19.07 -10.93 3.21
N ALA A 102 20.02 -9.99 3.12
CA ALA A 102 20.00 -8.79 3.91
C ALA A 102 18.64 -8.14 3.69
N ARG A 103 17.82 -8.11 4.75
CA ARG A 103 16.52 -7.45 4.73
C ARG A 103 16.76 -6.02 4.24
N ARG A 104 16.34 -5.71 3.00
CA ARG A 104 16.28 -4.34 2.47
C ARG A 104 15.14 -3.59 3.15
N ALA A 105 15.23 -3.44 4.47
CA ALA A 105 14.40 -2.53 5.22
C ALA A 105 14.90 -1.11 4.98
N TRP A 106 14.00 -0.12 5.06
CA TRP A 106 14.41 1.27 5.08
C TRP A 106 15.37 1.51 6.25
N GLN A 107 16.45 2.24 5.99
CA GLN A 107 17.44 2.64 6.99
C GLN A 107 17.62 4.16 6.90
N PRO A 108 17.88 4.86 8.02
CA PRO A 108 18.26 6.26 7.96
C PRO A 108 19.57 6.44 7.15
N PRO A 109 19.82 7.63 6.56
CA PRO A 109 21.11 7.95 5.95
C PRO A 109 22.25 7.93 6.98
N PRO A 110 23.52 7.81 6.53
CA PRO A 110 24.68 8.01 7.38
C PRO A 110 24.74 9.43 7.96
N ASP A 111 25.48 9.62 9.05
CA ASP A 111 25.75 10.95 9.62
C ASP A 111 26.42 11.87 8.59
N GLY A 112 26.00 13.12 8.54
CA GLY A 112 26.39 14.10 7.52
C GLY A 112 25.65 13.98 6.17
N PHE A 113 24.69 13.06 6.01
CA PHE A 113 23.87 12.92 4.81
C PHE A 113 22.38 13.15 5.08
N LEU A 114 21.66 13.64 4.06
CA LEU A 114 20.20 13.72 4.05
C LEU A 114 19.64 12.74 3.01
N LYS A 115 18.58 12.03 3.38
CA LYS A 115 17.80 11.20 2.45
C LYS A 115 16.52 11.92 2.07
N LEU A 116 16.42 12.30 0.80
CA LEU A 116 15.23 12.94 0.25
C LEU A 116 14.32 11.90 -0.38
N ASN A 117 13.11 11.74 0.16
CA ASN A 117 12.03 11.03 -0.50
C ASN A 117 11.14 12.08 -1.17
N PHE A 118 10.82 11.89 -2.44
CA PHE A 118 9.90 12.76 -3.15
C PHE A 118 8.84 11.96 -3.89
N ASP A 119 7.65 12.53 -4.00
CA ASP A 119 6.56 12.00 -4.82
C ASP A 119 5.91 13.13 -5.62
N GLY A 120 5.49 12.80 -6.84
CA GLY A 120 4.96 13.75 -7.81
C GLY A 120 3.52 13.45 -8.18
N ALA A 121 2.71 14.50 -8.35
CA ALA A 121 1.36 14.38 -8.89
C ALA A 121 1.20 15.30 -10.11
N ILE A 122 0.58 14.76 -11.16
CA ILE A 122 0.25 15.50 -12.39
C ILE A 122 -1.27 15.63 -12.47
N PHE A 123 -1.75 16.84 -12.74
CA PHE A 123 -3.16 17.18 -12.88
C PHE A 123 -3.42 17.63 -14.31
N ILE A 124 -3.89 16.68 -15.13
CA ILE A 124 -4.07 16.87 -16.57
C ILE A 124 -5.11 17.96 -16.87
N GLU A 125 -6.20 17.98 -16.12
CA GLU A 125 -7.33 18.92 -16.33
C GLU A 125 -6.92 20.39 -16.12
N SER A 126 -6.02 20.66 -15.19
CA SER A 126 -5.51 22.01 -14.91
C SER A 126 -4.17 22.31 -15.59
N GLY A 127 -3.56 21.33 -16.26
CA GLY A 127 -2.23 21.48 -16.85
C GLY A 127 -1.12 21.74 -15.82
N THR A 128 -1.30 21.30 -14.57
CA THR A 128 -0.36 21.57 -13.47
C THR A 128 0.26 20.31 -12.91
N ALA A 129 1.41 20.43 -12.26
CA ALA A 129 2.02 19.36 -11.47
C ALA A 129 2.43 19.87 -10.09
N SER A 130 2.53 18.96 -9.12
CA SER A 130 3.01 19.25 -7.77
C SER A 130 4.00 18.18 -7.32
N VAL A 131 4.96 18.55 -6.47
CA VAL A 131 5.90 17.63 -5.83
C VAL A 131 5.80 17.76 -4.31
N GLY A 132 5.77 16.64 -3.60
CA GLY A 132 5.97 16.57 -2.16
C GLY A 132 7.35 15.99 -1.88
N ILE A 133 8.10 16.60 -0.96
CA ILE A 133 9.44 16.17 -0.57
C ILE A 133 9.50 16.05 0.95
N ILE A 134 10.08 14.96 1.45
CA ILE A 134 10.43 14.75 2.85
C ILE A 134 11.94 14.50 2.91
N ALA A 135 12.62 15.21 3.80
CA ALA A 135 14.01 14.97 4.12
C ALA A 135 14.09 14.18 5.42
N HIS A 136 14.95 13.17 5.45
CA HIS A 136 15.29 12.44 6.65
C HIS A 136 16.76 12.67 7.00
N ASP A 137 17.04 12.92 8.27
CA ASP A 137 18.39 12.99 8.83
C ASP A 137 18.92 11.60 9.26
N PHE A 138 20.10 11.56 9.88
CA PHE A 138 20.72 10.32 10.36
C PHE A 138 19.93 9.59 11.46
N GLY A 139 19.05 10.31 12.18
CA GLY A 139 18.08 9.74 13.12
C GLY A 139 16.81 9.21 12.43
N GLY A 140 16.66 9.49 11.13
CA GLY A 140 15.50 9.15 10.33
C GLY A 140 14.33 10.13 10.47
N SER A 141 14.56 11.28 11.11
CA SER A 141 13.56 12.33 11.33
C SER A 141 13.49 13.32 10.18
#